data_AF-V4A4Q0-F1
#
_entry.id   AF-V4A4Q0-F1
#
_cell.length_a   1.000
_cell.length_b   1.000
_cell.length_c   1.000
_cell.angle_alpha   90.00
_cell.angle_beta   90.00
_cell.angle_gamma   90.00
#
_symmetry.space_group_name_H-M   'P 1'
#
loop_
_entity.id
_entity.type
_entity.pdbx_description
1 polymer ?
#
loop_
_entity_poly.entity_id
_entity_poly.type
_entity_poly.pdbx_seq_one_letter_code
_entity_poly.pdbx_strand_id
1 'polypeptide(L)'
;ERKSVAQIMRDKKKQTSLTLQWLEENYSICEGVCLPRCILYAHYLDFCRRETLEPACAATFGKTIRQKFPHLTTRRLGTRGHSKYHYYGIGIRETSQYYHSVYSGKGLTRFSGAKLKNEGGFTRKYSLSSKTGTLLPDFPNAEFLILPLTLSREKIETFIMMYKTHCQCILDTAINSNFEEIQNFLLHFWQGLPEHLLPLVDNDVVIDIICVCDSILYKVLTEVLIPSTMQEMPETLLCDIRNFAKHWESWISSALENLPEQLSDAKLPVARRFAQSLKRQTSFLHLAQVARPVLYDAELVNQMIDDVERIDLNSISSQVVCNQSDCDQDLELNTEFLKEFKEILRKQATVEAFTEWLDIVVEQRVIKPSKQNGKCFRKRAQDYLLKWSFFGARVMHNLTLNNATGFGKYYNSCR
;
A
#
# COMPACT_ATOMS: atom_id res chain seq x y z
N GLU A 1 29.63 42.63 13.04
CA GLU A 1 29.14 43.83 13.76
C GLU A 1 27.88 43.50 14.54
N ARG A 2 27.75 43.92 15.81
CA ARG A 2 26.53 43.70 16.60
C ARG A 2 25.47 44.74 16.21
N LYS A 3 24.31 44.29 15.71
CA LYS A 3 23.18 45.18 15.37
C LYS A 3 22.72 45.99 16.60
N SER A 4 22.40 47.27 16.42
CA SER A 4 21.85 48.11 17.50
C SER A 4 20.42 47.67 17.86
N VAL A 5 19.98 47.92 19.11
CA VAL A 5 18.63 47.57 19.58
C VAL A 5 17.54 48.21 18.72
N ALA A 6 17.74 49.45 18.28
CA ALA A 6 16.82 50.16 17.39
C ALA A 6 16.73 49.49 16.01
N GLN A 7 17.85 48.99 15.47
CA GLN A 7 17.85 48.26 14.21
C GLN A 7 17.14 46.91 14.33
N ILE A 8 17.37 46.19 15.44
CA ILE A 8 16.68 44.91 15.72
C ILE A 8 15.16 45.12 15.82
N MET A 9 14.70 46.21 16.45
CA MET A 9 13.28 46.52 16.54
C MET A 9 12.64 46.85 15.18
N ARG A 10 13.34 47.60 14.32
CA ARG A 10 12.88 47.88 12.95
C ARG A 10 12.81 46.62 12.09
N ASP A 11 13.85 45.78 12.15
CA ASP A 11 13.91 44.51 11.42
C ASP A 11 12.75 43.59 11.83
N LYS A 12 12.45 43.48 13.14
CA LYS A 12 11.30 42.71 13.66
C LYS A 12 9.95 43.25 13.19
N LYS A 13 9.79 44.58 13.16
CA LYS A 13 8.54 45.21 12.69
C LYS A 13 8.33 44.95 11.19
N LYS A 14 9.39 45.05 10.38
CA LYS A 14 9.38 44.72 8.95
C LYS A 14 9.04 43.25 8.73
N GLN A 15 9.69 42.33 9.45
CA GLN A 15 9.41 40.90 9.38
C GLN A 15 7.96 40.56 9.72
N THR A 16 7.41 41.19 10.77
CA THR A 16 6.01 40.99 11.17
C THR A 16 5.07 41.45 10.06
N SER A 17 5.31 42.62 9.47
CA SER A 17 4.52 43.13 8.35
C SER A 17 4.51 42.19 7.14
N LEU A 18 5.68 41.71 6.73
CA LEU A 18 5.82 40.77 5.61
C LEU A 18 5.11 39.44 5.90
N THR A 19 5.22 38.95 7.14
CA THR A 19 4.55 37.70 7.54
C THR A 19 3.02 37.85 7.52
N LEU A 20 2.48 39.00 7.95
CA LEU A 20 1.05 39.26 7.92
C LEU A 20 0.50 39.38 6.49
N GLN A 21 1.28 39.98 5.58
CA GLN A 21 0.95 40.04 4.16
C GLN A 21 0.96 38.64 3.54
N TRP A 22 2.02 37.87 3.78
CA TRP A 22 2.12 36.49 3.31
C TRP A 22 0.95 35.61 3.80
N LEU A 23 0.53 35.78 5.05
CA LEU A 23 -0.64 35.08 5.59
C LEU A 23 -1.94 35.46 4.87
N GLU A 24 -2.13 36.73 4.52
CA GLU A 24 -3.30 37.18 3.74
C GLU A 24 -3.33 36.55 2.35
N GLU A 25 -2.18 36.52 1.67
CA GLU A 25 -2.07 36.04 0.28
C GLU A 25 -2.26 34.52 0.17
N ASN A 26 -1.92 33.77 1.22
CA ASN A 26 -1.88 32.30 1.18
C ASN A 26 -3.00 31.61 1.96
N TYR A 27 -3.64 32.30 2.91
CA TYR A 27 -4.67 31.70 3.76
C TYR A 27 -5.92 32.56 3.81
N SER A 28 -7.06 31.91 4.02
CA SER A 28 -8.36 32.57 4.17
C SER A 28 -9.14 31.93 5.30
N ILE A 29 -10.11 32.67 5.83
CA ILE A 29 -11.06 32.14 6.80
C ILE A 29 -11.93 31.12 6.08
N CYS A 30 -11.98 29.91 6.61
CA CYS A 30 -12.75 28.81 6.04
C CYS A 30 -13.34 27.98 7.17
N GLU A 31 -14.65 28.10 7.38
CA GLU A 31 -15.35 27.37 8.42
C GLU A 31 -15.36 25.85 8.12
N GLY A 32 -15.28 25.03 9.17
CA GLY A 32 -15.21 23.58 9.02
C GLY A 32 -13.81 23.02 8.72
N VAL A 33 -12.82 23.86 8.36
CA VAL A 33 -11.47 23.39 8.01
C VAL A 33 -10.53 23.36 9.22
N CYS A 34 -9.77 22.27 9.34
CA CYS A 34 -8.70 22.10 10.33
C CYS A 34 -7.33 22.00 9.62
N LEU A 35 -6.51 23.03 9.74
CA LEU A 35 -5.15 23.03 9.19
C LEU A 35 -4.12 22.61 10.26
N PRO A 36 -3.29 21.57 10.04
CA PRO A 36 -2.27 21.18 11.01
C PRO A 36 -1.27 22.31 11.26
N ARG A 37 -1.01 22.65 12.53
CA ARG A 37 -0.09 23.76 12.87
C ARG A 37 1.32 23.55 12.34
N CYS A 38 1.78 22.29 12.31
CA CYS A 38 3.11 21.95 11.80
C CYS A 38 3.26 22.24 10.31
N ILE A 39 2.21 22.03 9.51
CA ILE A 39 2.23 22.29 8.06
C ILE A 39 2.28 23.80 7.81
N LEU A 40 1.41 24.57 8.47
CA LEU A 40 1.42 26.02 8.37
C LEU A 40 2.77 26.62 8.80
N TYR A 41 3.35 26.09 9.88
CA TYR A 41 4.67 26.53 10.32
C TYR A 41 5.77 26.13 9.33
N ALA A 42 5.68 24.96 8.69
CA ALA A 42 6.62 24.57 7.63
C ALA A 42 6.55 25.53 6.43
N HIS A 43 5.34 25.94 6.02
CA HIS A 43 5.17 26.96 4.97
C HIS A 43 5.76 28.32 5.38
N TYR A 44 5.64 28.70 6.66
CA TYR A 44 6.27 29.90 7.19
C TYR A 44 7.81 29.81 7.15
N LEU A 45 8.39 28.66 7.47
CA LEU A 45 9.83 28.44 7.35
C LEU A 45 10.30 28.55 5.89
N ASP A 46 9.52 28.03 4.94
CA ASP A 46 9.83 28.18 3.51
C ASP A 46 9.77 29.65 3.06
N PHE A 47 8.72 30.37 3.47
CA PHE A 47 8.61 31.81 3.26
C PHE A 47 9.80 32.58 3.82
N CYS A 48 10.19 32.33 5.08
CA CYS A 48 11.34 32.96 5.69
C CYS A 48 12.64 32.67 4.93
N ARG A 49 12.81 31.44 4.41
CA ARG A 49 13.97 31.10 3.59
C ARG A 49 14.02 31.92 2.30
N ARG A 50 12.89 32.07 1.61
CA ARG A 50 12.80 32.83 0.34
C ARG A 50 13.02 34.33 0.53
N GLU A 51 12.47 34.89 1.60
CA GLU A 51 12.62 36.30 1.97
C GLU A 51 13.92 36.60 2.74
N THR A 52 14.79 35.60 2.94
CA THR A 52 16.04 35.71 3.72
C THR A 52 15.83 36.26 5.14
N LEU A 53 14.72 35.85 5.78
CA LEU A 53 14.34 36.22 7.14
C LEU A 53 14.76 35.14 8.14
N GLU A 54 15.17 35.56 9.34
CA GLU A 54 15.38 34.66 10.48
C GLU A 54 14.02 34.21 11.04
N PRO A 55 13.66 32.92 10.96
CA PRO A 55 12.33 32.47 11.35
C PRO A 55 12.11 32.60 12.86
N ALA A 56 10.95 33.15 13.24
CA ALA A 56 10.52 33.15 14.63
C ALA A 56 10.10 31.74 15.06
N CYS A 57 10.28 31.40 16.34
CA CYS A 57 9.83 30.11 16.86
C CYS A 57 8.31 29.92 16.76
N ALA A 58 7.84 28.67 16.75
CA ALA A 58 6.42 28.33 16.59
C ALA A 58 5.48 29.06 17.57
N ALA A 59 5.91 29.30 18.81
CA ALA A 59 5.13 30.05 19.80
C ALA A 59 4.98 31.53 19.42
N THR A 60 6.03 32.15 18.89
CA THR A 60 6.01 33.55 18.44
C THR A 60 5.19 33.69 17.16
N PHE A 61 5.39 32.79 16.19
CA PHE A 61 4.57 32.71 14.98
C PHE A 61 3.08 32.52 15.31
N GLY A 62 2.77 31.71 16.33
CA GLY A 62 1.41 31.53 16.85
C GLY A 62 0.74 32.80 17.38
N LYS A 63 1.51 33.81 17.79
CA LYS A 63 0.98 35.15 18.12
C LYS A 63 0.71 35.96 16.85
N THR A 64 1.63 35.94 15.89
CA THR A 64 1.51 36.65 14.61
C THR A 64 0.30 36.20 13.80
N ILE A 65 0.05 34.89 13.71
CA ILE A 65 -1.13 34.39 12.99
C ILE A 65 -2.45 34.86 13.63
N ARG A 66 -2.51 34.95 14.96
CA ARG A 66 -3.71 35.45 15.68
C ARG A 66 -3.91 36.96 15.52
N GLN A 67 -2.86 37.71 15.20
CA GLN A 67 -3.03 39.11 14.78
C GLN A 67 -3.76 39.19 13.44
N LYS A 68 -3.54 38.21 12.54
CA LYS A 68 -4.18 38.18 11.23
C LYS A 68 -5.57 37.52 11.23
N PHE A 69 -5.71 36.45 12.00
CA PHE A 69 -6.95 35.67 12.14
C PHE A 69 -7.33 35.63 13.63
N PRO A 70 -8.01 36.68 14.16
CA PRO A 70 -8.31 36.78 15.60
C PRO A 70 -9.24 35.68 16.11
N HIS A 71 -10.17 35.22 15.27
CA HIS A 71 -11.18 34.20 15.60
C HIS A 71 -10.70 32.75 15.45
N LEU A 72 -9.41 32.56 15.20
CA LEU A 72 -8.81 31.25 15.02
C LEU A 72 -8.91 30.41 16.30
N THR A 73 -9.65 29.31 16.26
CA THR A 73 -9.70 28.39 17.40
C THR A 73 -8.64 27.29 17.25
N THR A 74 -8.34 26.62 18.36
CA THR A 74 -7.37 25.53 18.39
C THR A 74 -8.07 24.24 18.69
N ARG A 75 -7.87 23.26 17.82
CA ARG A 75 -8.32 21.89 18.06
C ARG A 75 -7.10 21.00 18.25
N ARG A 76 -7.20 20.04 19.14
CA ARG A 76 -6.21 18.98 19.29
C ARG A 76 -6.85 17.73 18.70
N LEU A 77 -6.42 17.37 17.49
CA LEU A 77 -7.00 16.29 16.72
C LEU A 77 -6.02 15.12 16.67
N GLY A 78 -6.55 13.91 16.74
CA GLY A 78 -5.79 12.67 16.85
C GLY A 78 -6.02 11.97 18.18
N THR A 79 -5.67 10.68 18.23
CA THR A 79 -5.96 9.77 19.34
C THR A 79 -5.12 10.08 20.59
N ARG A 80 -5.49 9.45 21.72
CA ARG A 80 -4.84 9.64 23.03
C ARG A 80 -3.33 9.38 22.91
N GLY A 81 -2.52 10.39 23.21
CA GLY A 81 -1.05 10.33 23.10
C GLY A 81 -0.49 10.89 21.78
N HIS A 82 -1.26 10.89 20.70
CA HIS A 82 -0.83 11.31 19.36
C HIS A 82 -1.51 12.58 18.85
N SER A 83 -2.42 13.17 19.65
CA SER A 83 -3.18 14.35 19.23
C SER A 83 -2.26 15.54 18.91
N LYS A 84 -2.31 16.01 17.66
CA LYS A 84 -1.57 17.17 17.15
C LYS A 84 -2.44 18.42 17.18
N TYR A 85 -1.80 19.56 17.37
CA TYR A 85 -2.49 20.85 17.36
C TYR A 85 -2.82 21.31 15.93
N HIS A 86 -4.06 21.74 15.74
CA HIS A 86 -4.59 22.26 14.50
C HIS A 86 -5.15 23.67 14.73
N TYR A 87 -5.09 24.48 13.68
CA TYR A 87 -5.84 25.72 13.60
C TYR A 87 -7.17 25.44 12.90
N TYR A 88 -8.27 25.80 13.56
CA TYR A 88 -9.62 25.64 13.03
C TYR A 88 -10.15 26.99 12.56
N GLY A 89 -10.83 26.97 11.41
CA GLY A 89 -11.43 28.16 10.80
C GLY A 89 -10.54 28.85 9.76
N ILE A 90 -9.46 28.20 9.32
CA ILE A 90 -8.62 28.69 8.22
C ILE A 90 -8.28 27.58 7.23
N GLY A 91 -8.24 27.94 5.95
CA GLY A 91 -7.81 27.10 4.84
C GLY A 91 -6.77 27.80 3.97
N ILE A 92 -6.04 27.04 3.14
CA ILE A 92 -5.12 27.60 2.14
C ILE A 92 -5.96 28.11 0.96
N ARG A 93 -5.66 29.32 0.48
CA ARG A 93 -6.30 29.89 -0.72
C ARG A 93 -5.90 29.09 -1.96
N GLU A 94 -6.80 28.93 -2.92
CA GLU A 94 -6.54 28.23 -4.20
C GLU A 94 -5.38 28.82 -4.99
N THR A 95 -5.23 30.14 -4.92
CA THR A 95 -4.13 30.90 -5.55
C THR A 95 -2.78 30.72 -4.85
N SER A 96 -2.74 30.06 -3.69
CA SER A 96 -1.50 29.83 -2.97
C SER A 96 -0.69 28.74 -3.64
N GLN A 97 0.62 28.94 -3.74
CA GLN A 97 1.56 27.89 -4.13
C GLN A 97 1.51 26.65 -3.22
N TYR A 98 1.00 26.79 -1.99
CA TYR A 98 0.86 25.68 -1.04
C TYR A 98 -0.47 24.92 -1.17
N TYR A 99 -1.40 25.43 -1.99
CA TYR A 99 -2.72 24.83 -2.14
C TYR A 99 -2.60 23.42 -2.71
N HIS A 100 -1.90 23.27 -3.84
CA HIS A 100 -1.74 21.97 -4.47
C HIS A 100 -0.83 21.01 -3.68
N SER A 101 0.10 21.53 -2.86
CA SER A 101 0.97 20.70 -2.02
C SER A 101 0.24 20.08 -0.83
N VAL A 102 -0.78 20.76 -0.29
CA VAL A 102 -1.57 20.28 0.84
C VAL A 102 -2.90 19.67 0.43
N TYR A 103 -3.52 20.16 -0.65
CA TYR A 103 -4.87 19.77 -1.08
C TYR A 103 -4.95 19.03 -2.43
N SER A 104 -4.00 19.19 -3.36
CA SER A 104 -4.06 18.49 -4.68
C SER A 104 -3.15 17.27 -4.82
N GLY A 105 -2.60 16.74 -3.73
CA GLY A 105 -1.89 15.46 -3.78
C GLY A 105 -0.71 15.43 -4.77
N LYS A 106 -0.02 16.57 -5.00
CA LYS A 106 1.19 16.64 -5.86
C LYS A 106 2.42 17.26 -5.19
N GLY A 107 2.46 17.43 -3.87
CA GLY A 107 3.56 18.18 -3.24
C GLY A 107 3.90 17.85 -1.80
N LEU A 108 4.11 16.58 -1.44
CA LEU A 108 4.83 16.25 -0.20
C LEU A 108 5.88 15.15 -0.40
N THR A 109 6.75 15.32 -1.40
CA THR A 109 8.00 14.55 -1.46
C THR A 109 9.20 15.43 -1.14
N ARG A 110 9.91 15.02 -0.08
CA ARG A 110 11.36 15.18 0.10
C ARG A 110 11.85 16.62 0.28
N PHE A 111 11.68 17.19 1.48
CA PHE A 111 12.69 17.94 2.27
C PHE A 111 12.02 18.64 3.47
N SER A 112 11.85 17.92 4.59
CA SER A 112 11.86 18.55 5.92
C SER A 112 12.66 17.66 6.87
N GLY A 113 13.98 17.80 6.77
CA GLY A 113 14.91 17.22 7.73
C GLY A 113 14.71 17.84 9.10
N ALA A 114 14.20 17.04 10.03
CA ALA A 114 14.63 17.11 11.41
C ALA A 114 15.61 15.95 11.60
N LYS A 115 16.92 16.27 11.63
CA LYS A 115 17.92 15.34 12.18
C LYS A 115 17.55 15.10 13.65
N LEU A 116 16.90 13.99 13.94
CA LEU A 116 17.03 13.36 15.25
C LEU A 116 18.35 12.59 15.19
N LYS A 117 19.32 13.02 16.01
CA LYS A 117 20.49 12.20 16.32
C LYS A 117 19.97 10.91 16.95
N ASN A 118 19.96 9.83 16.18
CA ASN A 118 20.07 8.48 16.72
C ASN A 118 21.53 8.06 16.58
N GLU A 119 22.29 8.24 17.66
CA GLU A 119 23.44 7.39 17.92
C GLU A 119 22.87 6.02 18.33
N GLY A 120 23.14 5.00 17.52
CA GLY A 120 22.59 3.65 17.70
C GLY A 120 22.35 3.01 16.34
N GLY A 121 23.28 2.19 15.89
CA GLY A 121 23.37 1.67 14.53
C GLY A 121 22.16 0.85 14.09
N PHE A 122 21.79 1.01 12.83
CA PHE A 122 21.48 -0.04 11.84
C PHE A 122 21.30 0.71 10.52
N THR A 123 22.15 0.41 9.54
CA THR A 123 22.00 0.91 8.18
C THR A 123 20.67 0.38 7.61
N ARG A 124 19.64 1.24 7.51
CA ARG A 124 18.37 0.89 6.85
C ARG A 124 18.64 0.63 5.36
N LYS A 125 18.88 -0.64 5.00
CA LYS A 125 19.04 -1.12 3.62
C LYS A 125 17.72 -1.24 2.85
N TYR A 126 16.58 -0.95 3.49
CA TYR A 126 15.26 -1.01 2.88
C TYR A 126 14.45 0.25 3.23
N SER A 127 13.88 0.92 2.22
CA SER A 127 13.01 2.10 2.38
C SER A 127 11.73 1.88 1.60
N LEU A 128 10.58 1.97 2.28
CA LEU A 128 9.24 1.90 1.68
C LEU A 128 8.92 3.12 0.80
N SER A 129 9.80 4.12 0.73
CA SER A 129 9.68 5.23 -0.21
C SER A 129 9.95 4.72 -1.64
N SER A 130 8.91 4.29 -2.34
CA SER A 130 9.02 3.81 -3.73
C SER A 130 9.44 4.92 -4.72
N LYS A 131 9.85 4.54 -5.94
CA LYS A 131 10.12 5.46 -7.07
C LYS A 131 8.84 6.10 -7.63
N THR A 132 7.69 5.46 -7.42
CA THR A 132 6.36 6.03 -7.68
C THR A 132 6.04 6.93 -6.50
N GLY A 133 5.67 8.20 -6.77
CA GLY A 133 5.49 9.22 -5.72
C GLY A 133 4.61 8.74 -4.55
N THR A 134 4.73 9.40 -3.40
CA THR A 134 3.95 9.11 -2.18
C THR A 134 2.46 9.44 -2.34
N LEU A 135 1.95 9.57 -3.55
CA LEU A 135 0.69 10.24 -3.84
C LEU A 135 -0.19 9.32 -4.68
N LEU A 136 -1.46 9.26 -4.33
CA LEU A 136 -2.44 8.48 -5.07
C LEU A 136 -2.67 9.06 -6.48
N PRO A 137 -2.89 8.20 -7.48
CA PRO A 137 -3.45 8.59 -8.77
C PRO A 137 -4.76 9.36 -8.63
N ASP A 138 -5.19 10.00 -9.72
CA ASP A 138 -6.45 10.71 -9.72
C ASP A 138 -7.64 9.76 -9.54
N PHE A 139 -8.55 10.16 -8.67
CA PHE A 139 -9.81 9.46 -8.42
C PHE A 139 -10.82 9.80 -9.52
N PRO A 140 -11.88 8.99 -9.69
CA PRO A 140 -12.93 9.27 -10.67
C PRO A 140 -13.45 10.70 -10.54
N ASN A 141 -13.58 11.41 -11.66
CA ASN A 141 -14.13 12.77 -11.68
C ASN A 141 -15.67 12.70 -11.83
N ALA A 142 -16.38 13.44 -10.97
CA ALA A 142 -17.84 13.57 -10.97
C ALA A 142 -18.42 14.09 -12.29
N GLU A 143 -17.64 14.82 -13.08
CA GLU A 143 -18.05 15.32 -14.39
C GLU A 143 -18.37 14.21 -15.40
N PHE A 144 -17.67 13.08 -15.31
CA PHE A 144 -17.82 11.94 -16.22
C PHE A 144 -18.78 10.87 -15.69
N LEU A 145 -19.39 11.10 -14.53
CA LEU A 145 -20.30 10.15 -13.90
C LEU A 145 -21.74 10.38 -14.36
N ILE A 146 -22.43 9.29 -14.68
CA ILE A 146 -23.87 9.30 -14.97
C ILE A 146 -24.60 9.26 -13.62
N LEU A 147 -24.98 10.44 -13.15
CA LEU A 147 -25.57 10.61 -11.83
C LEU A 147 -27.11 10.65 -11.94
N PRO A 148 -27.84 10.03 -11.00
CA PRO A 148 -29.27 10.28 -10.84
C PRO A 148 -29.55 11.78 -10.67
N LEU A 149 -30.64 12.27 -11.25
CA LEU A 149 -31.05 13.69 -11.19
C LEU A 149 -31.25 14.22 -9.76
N THR A 150 -31.40 13.33 -8.78
CA THR A 150 -31.61 13.65 -7.36
C THR A 150 -30.31 13.97 -6.62
N LEU A 151 -29.13 13.68 -7.19
CA LEU A 151 -27.85 13.91 -6.54
C LEU A 151 -27.20 15.21 -7.00
N SER A 152 -26.81 16.05 -6.04
CA SER A 152 -25.98 17.22 -6.33
C SER A 152 -24.55 16.78 -6.68
N ARG A 153 -24.08 17.21 -7.85
CA ARG A 153 -22.72 16.95 -8.33
C ARG A 153 -21.66 17.56 -7.39
N GLU A 154 -21.89 18.76 -6.86
CA GLU A 154 -20.99 19.42 -5.92
C GLU A 154 -20.77 18.61 -4.63
N LYS A 155 -21.84 17.97 -4.13
CA LYS A 155 -21.75 17.09 -2.96
C LYS A 155 -20.89 15.85 -3.24
N ILE A 156 -21.00 15.28 -4.44
CA ILE A 156 -20.22 14.13 -4.86
C ILE A 156 -18.74 14.51 -5.05
N GLU A 157 -18.46 15.65 -5.68
CA GLU A 157 -17.08 16.17 -5.80
C GLU A 157 -16.44 16.40 -4.44
N THR A 158 -17.17 17.02 -3.51
CA THR A 158 -16.73 17.22 -2.13
C THR A 158 -16.45 15.88 -1.45
N PHE A 159 -17.35 14.91 -1.59
CA PHE A 159 -17.18 13.57 -1.03
C PHE A 159 -15.95 12.86 -1.61
N ILE A 160 -15.77 12.86 -2.93
CA ILE A 160 -14.62 12.23 -3.60
C ILE A 160 -13.31 12.88 -3.14
N MET A 161 -13.28 14.21 -2.96
CA MET A 161 -12.12 14.93 -2.44
C MET A 161 -11.78 14.51 -0.99
N MET A 162 -12.79 14.45 -0.12
CA MET A 162 -12.63 13.95 1.25
C MET A 162 -12.14 12.51 1.27
N TYR A 163 -12.71 11.65 0.42
CA TYR A 163 -12.34 10.25 0.30
C TYR A 163 -10.91 10.06 -0.22
N LYS A 164 -10.48 10.87 -1.19
CA LYS A 164 -9.09 10.92 -1.67
C LYS A 164 -8.12 11.28 -0.56
N THR A 165 -8.45 12.29 0.23
CA THR A 165 -7.62 12.72 1.38
C THR A 165 -7.54 11.61 2.43
N HIS A 166 -8.65 10.94 2.72
CA HIS A 166 -8.69 9.78 3.61
C HIS A 166 -7.77 8.65 3.13
N CYS A 167 -7.89 8.26 1.85
CA CYS A 167 -7.05 7.22 1.25
C CYS A 167 -5.56 7.62 1.27
N GLN A 168 -5.26 8.91 1.04
CA GLN A 168 -3.91 9.43 1.08
C GLN A 168 -3.32 9.33 2.50
N CYS A 169 -4.09 9.65 3.54
CA CYS A 169 -3.66 9.46 4.93
C CYS A 169 -3.34 7.99 5.23
N ILE A 170 -4.15 7.05 4.74
CA ILE A 170 -3.88 5.61 4.89
C ILE A 170 -2.55 5.25 4.23
N LEU A 171 -2.32 5.70 3.00
CA LEU A 171 -1.09 5.45 2.25
C LEU A 171 0.13 6.02 2.99
N ASP A 172 0.06 7.27 3.44
CA ASP A 172 1.16 7.93 4.17
C ASP A 172 1.49 7.20 5.48
N THR A 173 0.47 6.77 6.22
CA THR A 173 0.65 5.99 7.45
C THR A 173 1.27 4.61 7.18
N ALA A 174 0.87 3.94 6.10
CA ALA A 174 1.45 2.68 5.67
C ALA A 174 2.93 2.81 5.24
N ILE A 175 3.29 3.87 4.51
CA ILE A 175 4.68 4.19 4.14
C ILE A 175 5.56 4.35 5.39
N ASN A 176 5.01 4.93 6.45
CA ASN A 176 5.70 5.11 7.73
C ASN A 176 5.71 3.84 8.61
N SER A 177 5.14 2.72 8.13
CA SER A 177 5.02 1.44 8.86
C SER A 177 4.18 1.51 10.14
N ASN A 178 3.28 2.50 10.25
CA ASN A 178 2.40 2.69 11.41
C ASN A 178 1.05 1.99 11.22
N PHE A 179 1.04 0.68 10.98
CA PHE A 179 -0.17 -0.03 10.54
C PHE A 179 -1.35 0.02 11.53
N GLU A 180 -1.08 0.04 12.84
CA GLU A 180 -2.12 0.11 13.87
C GLU A 180 -2.93 1.42 13.81
N GLU A 181 -2.31 2.53 13.38
CA GLU A 181 -3.01 3.82 13.25
C GLU A 181 -4.05 3.78 12.13
N ILE A 182 -3.88 2.91 11.13
CA ILE A 182 -4.76 2.83 9.96
C ILE A 182 -6.19 2.44 10.37
N GLN A 183 -6.35 1.55 11.36
CA GLN A 183 -7.65 1.20 11.90
C GLN A 183 -8.44 2.44 12.36
N ASN A 184 -7.76 3.37 13.03
CA ASN A 184 -8.39 4.60 13.52
C ASN A 184 -8.80 5.52 12.37
N PHE A 185 -7.99 5.63 11.32
CA PHE A 185 -8.36 6.43 10.14
C PHE A 185 -9.59 5.87 9.44
N LEU A 186 -9.68 4.54 9.29
CA LEU A 186 -10.85 3.88 8.71
C LEU A 186 -12.10 4.22 9.51
N LEU A 187 -12.06 4.05 10.83
CA LEU A 187 -13.18 4.33 11.72
C LEU A 187 -13.59 5.82 11.71
N HIS A 188 -12.62 6.72 11.89
CA HIS A 188 -12.88 8.15 12.04
C HIS A 188 -13.38 8.82 10.77
N PHE A 189 -13.06 8.29 9.59
CA PHE A 189 -13.60 8.84 8.34
C PHE A 189 -15.11 8.69 8.29
N TRP A 190 -15.63 7.49 8.55
CA TRP A 190 -17.06 7.20 8.51
C TRP A 190 -17.82 7.88 9.65
N GLN A 191 -17.26 7.88 10.86
CA GLN A 191 -17.85 8.60 12.00
C GLN A 191 -17.82 10.13 11.84
N GLY A 192 -16.87 10.65 11.05
CA GLY A 192 -16.68 12.07 10.79
C GLY A 192 -17.38 12.57 9.53
N LEU A 193 -18.15 11.73 8.84
CA LEU A 193 -18.82 12.09 7.59
C LEU A 193 -19.95 13.10 7.88
N PRO A 194 -19.97 14.28 7.24
CA PRO A 194 -21.01 15.28 7.48
C PRO A 194 -22.42 14.75 7.18
N GLU A 195 -23.40 15.11 8.02
CA GLU A 195 -24.78 14.61 7.90
C GLU A 195 -25.41 14.84 6.52
N HIS A 196 -25.08 15.96 5.86
CA HIS A 196 -25.60 16.30 4.54
C HIS A 196 -24.99 15.48 3.38
N LEU A 197 -23.92 14.72 3.66
CA LEU A 197 -23.26 13.79 2.74
C LEU A 197 -23.58 12.32 3.05
N LEU A 198 -24.10 12.00 4.24
CA LEU A 198 -24.52 10.62 4.59
C LEU A 198 -25.46 10.00 3.55
N PRO A 199 -26.49 10.70 3.02
CA PRO A 199 -27.38 10.10 2.03
C PRO A 199 -26.71 9.71 0.70
N LEU A 200 -25.47 10.17 0.46
CA LEU A 200 -24.72 9.76 -0.73
C LEU A 200 -24.32 8.28 -0.66
N VAL A 201 -24.07 7.75 0.53
CA VAL A 201 -23.58 6.37 0.69
C VAL A 201 -24.69 5.31 0.57
N ASP A 202 -25.95 5.75 0.45
CA ASP A 202 -27.10 4.91 0.09
C ASP A 202 -27.23 4.71 -1.43
N ASN A 203 -26.46 5.43 -2.23
CA ASN A 203 -26.58 5.39 -3.69
C ASN A 203 -25.59 4.40 -4.32
N ASP A 204 -26.10 3.47 -5.13
CA ASP A 204 -25.32 2.44 -5.81
C ASP A 204 -24.14 3.02 -6.62
N VAL A 205 -24.33 4.13 -7.34
CA VAL A 205 -23.25 4.74 -8.13
C VAL A 205 -22.13 5.27 -7.23
N VAL A 206 -22.46 5.84 -6.08
CA VAL A 206 -21.47 6.32 -5.10
C VAL A 206 -20.75 5.16 -4.44
N ILE A 207 -21.46 4.07 -4.11
CA ILE A 207 -20.88 2.84 -3.58
C ILE A 207 -19.86 2.25 -4.57
N ASP A 208 -20.21 2.20 -5.87
CA ASP A 208 -19.31 1.77 -6.93
C ASP A 208 -18.06 2.66 -7.02
N ILE A 209 -18.23 3.99 -6.94
CA ILE A 209 -17.11 4.94 -6.93
C ILE A 209 -16.19 4.70 -5.73
N ILE A 210 -16.74 4.45 -4.54
CA ILE A 210 -15.96 4.12 -3.35
C ILE A 210 -15.12 2.85 -3.59
N CYS A 211 -15.70 1.82 -4.22
CA CYS A 211 -14.99 0.58 -4.53
C CYS A 211 -13.88 0.78 -5.57
N VAL A 212 -14.08 1.68 -6.54
CA VAL A 212 -13.04 2.08 -7.50
C VAL A 212 -11.90 2.81 -6.80
N CYS A 213 -12.22 3.78 -5.93
CA CYS A 213 -11.23 4.51 -5.13
C CYS A 213 -10.41 3.57 -4.22
N ASP A 214 -11.06 2.61 -3.57
CA ASP A 214 -10.39 1.56 -2.80
C ASP A 214 -9.44 0.73 -3.66
N SER A 215 -9.89 0.33 -4.84
CA SER A 215 -9.06 -0.46 -5.77
C SER A 215 -7.79 0.30 -6.17
N ILE A 216 -7.89 1.63 -6.37
CA ILE A 216 -6.74 2.50 -6.62
C ILE A 216 -5.81 2.51 -5.39
N LEU A 217 -6.35 2.76 -4.20
CA LEU A 217 -5.58 2.75 -2.94
C LEU A 217 -4.85 1.41 -2.75
N TYR A 218 -5.56 0.29 -2.92
CA TYR A 218 -5.03 -1.05 -2.70
C TYR A 218 -3.93 -1.41 -3.68
N LYS A 219 -4.05 -0.99 -4.93
CA LYS A 219 -2.99 -1.14 -5.93
C LYS A 219 -1.73 -0.40 -5.49
N VAL A 220 -1.86 0.87 -5.11
CA VAL A 220 -0.71 1.70 -4.69
C VAL A 220 -0.09 1.18 -3.39
N LEU A 221 -0.90 0.81 -2.40
CA LEU A 221 -0.42 0.19 -1.16
C LEU A 221 0.39 -1.08 -1.45
N THR A 222 -0.08 -1.90 -2.38
CA THR A 222 0.62 -3.11 -2.79
C THR A 222 1.99 -2.78 -3.39
N GLU A 223 2.05 -1.84 -4.32
CA GLU A 223 3.30 -1.40 -4.98
C GLU A 223 4.31 -0.74 -4.01
N VAL A 224 3.82 -0.12 -2.94
CA VAL A 224 4.65 0.55 -1.93
C VAL A 224 5.16 -0.43 -0.87
N LEU A 225 4.29 -1.33 -0.40
CA LEU A 225 4.63 -2.28 0.67
C LEU A 225 5.46 -3.45 0.16
N ILE A 226 5.21 -3.87 -1.08
CA ILE A 226 5.86 -5.02 -1.69
C ILE A 226 6.85 -4.53 -2.76
N PRO A 227 8.14 -4.88 -2.64
CA PRO A 227 9.14 -4.44 -3.60
C PRO A 227 8.87 -5.09 -4.96
N SER A 228 9.10 -4.34 -6.03
CA SER A 228 8.95 -4.83 -7.41
C SER A 228 10.00 -5.87 -7.79
N THR A 229 11.13 -5.89 -7.08
CA THR A 229 12.15 -6.93 -7.16
C THR A 229 11.98 -7.87 -5.96
N MET A 230 12.35 -9.15 -6.09
CA MET A 230 12.30 -10.13 -4.99
C MET A 230 13.34 -9.86 -3.90
N GLN A 231 13.72 -8.60 -3.67
CA GLN A 231 14.76 -8.20 -2.74
C GLN A 231 14.44 -8.66 -1.31
N GLU A 232 15.51 -8.94 -0.57
CA GLU A 232 15.40 -9.24 0.86
C GLU A 232 14.79 -8.06 1.63
N MET A 233 13.85 -8.39 2.50
CA MET A 233 13.13 -7.48 3.36
C MET A 233 13.36 -7.87 4.82
N PRO A 234 13.44 -6.91 5.75
CA PRO A 234 13.51 -7.21 7.17
C PRO A 234 12.33 -8.09 7.62
N GLU A 235 12.61 -9.17 8.36
CA GLU A 235 11.59 -10.10 8.86
C GLU A 235 10.52 -9.41 9.69
N THR A 236 10.91 -8.41 10.49
CA THR A 236 10.00 -7.60 11.30
C THR A 236 8.97 -6.89 10.43
N LEU A 237 9.41 -6.22 9.36
CA LEU A 237 8.53 -5.52 8.42
C LEU A 237 7.62 -6.50 7.66
N LEU A 238 8.12 -7.68 7.27
CA LEU A 238 7.29 -8.73 6.66
C LEU A 238 6.20 -9.22 7.63
N CYS A 239 6.55 -9.39 8.91
CA CYS A 239 5.59 -9.76 9.96
C CYS A 239 4.52 -8.68 10.14
N ASP A 240 4.93 -7.41 10.20
CA ASP A 240 4.01 -6.27 10.35
C ASP A 240 3.05 -6.17 9.17
N ILE A 241 3.52 -6.32 7.93
CA ILE A 241 2.67 -6.31 6.73
C ILE A 241 1.69 -7.50 6.72
N ARG A 242 2.12 -8.69 7.16
CA ARG A 242 1.23 -9.86 7.30
C ARG A 242 0.15 -9.63 8.34
N ASN A 243 0.52 -9.06 9.50
CA ASN A 243 -0.42 -8.69 10.54
C ASN A 243 -1.41 -7.62 10.06
N PHE A 244 -0.93 -6.61 9.35
CA PHE A 244 -1.78 -5.61 8.69
C PHE A 244 -2.79 -6.27 7.75
N ALA A 245 -2.33 -7.13 6.84
CA ALA A 245 -3.21 -7.85 5.91
C ALA A 245 -4.18 -8.81 6.62
N LYS A 246 -3.82 -9.35 7.79
CA LYS A 246 -4.68 -10.21 8.59
C LYS A 246 -5.87 -9.44 9.17
N HIS A 247 -5.65 -8.24 9.67
CA HIS A 247 -6.68 -7.45 10.35
C HIS A 247 -7.49 -6.53 9.42
N TRP A 248 -6.97 -6.22 8.22
CA TRP A 248 -7.58 -5.29 7.26
C TRP A 248 -9.09 -5.45 7.07
N GLU A 249 -9.55 -6.68 6.80
CA GLU A 249 -10.97 -6.97 6.56
C GLU A 249 -11.83 -6.69 7.80
N SER A 250 -11.34 -7.09 8.99
CA SER A 250 -12.03 -6.84 10.26
C SER A 250 -12.10 -5.34 10.59
N TRP A 251 -11.03 -4.59 10.32
CA TRP A 251 -11.01 -3.14 10.55
C TRP A 251 -12.00 -2.40 9.66
N ILE A 252 -12.11 -2.79 8.38
CA ILE A 252 -13.13 -2.22 7.49
C ILE A 252 -14.53 -2.60 7.97
N SER A 253 -14.76 -3.88 8.31
CA SER A 253 -16.06 -4.31 8.82
C SER A 253 -16.51 -3.51 10.04
N SER A 254 -15.58 -3.26 10.98
CA SER A 254 -15.89 -2.49 12.18
C SER A 254 -16.10 -1.00 11.88
N ALA A 255 -15.33 -0.45 10.93
CA ALA A 255 -15.46 0.95 10.54
C ALA A 255 -16.79 1.28 9.82
N LEU A 256 -17.44 0.28 9.23
CA LEU A 256 -18.73 0.39 8.56
C LEU A 256 -19.93 0.05 9.46
N GLU A 257 -19.70 -0.24 10.75
CA GLU A 257 -20.80 -0.48 11.69
C GLU A 257 -21.75 0.72 11.72
N ASN A 258 -23.05 0.47 11.60
CA ASN A 258 -24.12 1.48 11.52
C ASN A 258 -24.24 2.26 10.20
N LEU A 259 -23.55 1.84 9.14
CA LEU A 259 -23.77 2.31 7.77
C LEU A 259 -24.64 1.33 6.96
N PRO A 260 -25.14 1.74 5.78
CA PRO A 260 -25.98 0.89 4.94
C PRO A 260 -25.32 -0.45 4.60
N GLU A 261 -26.07 -1.55 4.69
CA GLU A 261 -25.54 -2.91 4.43
C GLU A 261 -24.98 -3.04 3.01
N GLN A 262 -25.61 -2.39 2.03
CA GLN A 262 -25.17 -2.37 0.63
C GLN A 262 -23.72 -1.87 0.46
N LEU A 263 -23.31 -0.87 1.26
CA LEU A 263 -21.94 -0.37 1.24
C LEU A 263 -20.95 -1.45 1.72
N SER A 264 -21.32 -2.16 2.79
CA SER A 264 -20.50 -3.26 3.34
C SER A 264 -20.39 -4.42 2.36
N ASP A 265 -21.52 -4.80 1.74
CA ASP A 265 -21.60 -5.89 0.77
C ASP A 265 -20.74 -5.63 -0.48
N ALA A 266 -20.65 -4.37 -0.92
CA ALA A 266 -19.79 -3.97 -2.03
C ALA A 266 -18.31 -3.87 -1.64
N LYS A 267 -18.01 -3.27 -0.48
CA LYS A 267 -16.64 -2.92 -0.06
C LYS A 267 -15.85 -4.12 0.48
N LEU A 268 -16.48 -4.99 1.29
CA LEU A 268 -15.81 -6.13 1.93
C LEU A 268 -15.18 -7.11 0.92
N PRO A 269 -15.83 -7.48 -0.20
CA PRO A 269 -15.20 -8.32 -1.22
C PRO A 269 -13.92 -7.72 -1.82
N VAL A 270 -13.89 -6.40 -2.07
CA VAL A 270 -12.71 -5.71 -2.62
C VAL A 270 -11.58 -5.69 -1.59
N ALA A 271 -11.90 -5.36 -0.34
CA ALA A 271 -10.97 -5.38 0.79
C ALA A 271 -10.36 -6.78 1.02
N ARG A 272 -11.19 -7.82 0.98
CA ARG A 272 -10.76 -9.22 1.14
C ARG A 272 -9.78 -9.64 0.04
N ARG A 273 -10.05 -9.25 -1.21
CA ARG A 273 -9.15 -9.52 -2.35
C ARG A 273 -7.78 -8.86 -2.16
N PHE A 274 -7.75 -7.61 -1.69
CA PHE A 274 -6.50 -6.91 -1.37
C PHE A 274 -5.73 -7.62 -0.25
N ALA A 275 -6.39 -7.90 0.88
CA ALA A 275 -5.78 -8.59 2.01
C ALA A 275 -5.20 -9.96 1.61
N GLN A 276 -5.93 -10.74 0.81
CA GLN A 276 -5.45 -12.01 0.27
C GLN A 276 -4.26 -11.82 -0.68
N SER A 277 -4.29 -10.79 -1.54
CA SER A 277 -3.18 -10.49 -2.45
C SER A 277 -1.90 -10.17 -1.69
N LEU A 278 -1.99 -9.31 -0.67
CA LEU A 278 -0.85 -8.91 0.15
C LEU A 278 -0.28 -10.08 0.96
N LYS A 279 -1.15 -10.96 1.51
CA LYS A 279 -0.73 -12.21 2.16
C LYS A 279 0.03 -13.11 1.18
N ARG A 280 -0.49 -13.34 -0.02
CA ARG A 280 0.19 -14.19 -1.02
C ARG A 280 1.56 -13.64 -1.41
N GLN A 281 1.67 -12.34 -1.64
CA GLN A 281 2.93 -11.71 -2.03
C GLN A 281 3.97 -11.73 -0.90
N THR A 282 3.56 -11.45 0.34
CA THR A 282 4.48 -11.55 1.50
C THR A 282 4.88 -12.99 1.82
N SER A 283 4.01 -13.97 1.59
CA SER A 283 4.37 -15.39 1.66
C SER A 283 5.39 -15.75 0.58
N PHE A 284 5.18 -15.31 -0.66
CA PHE A 284 6.10 -15.55 -1.76
C PHE A 284 7.49 -14.93 -1.51
N LEU A 285 7.56 -13.68 -1.02
CA LEU A 285 8.83 -13.02 -0.70
C LEU A 285 9.62 -13.75 0.37
N HIS A 286 8.94 -14.23 1.42
CA HIS A 286 9.59 -15.01 2.46
C HIS A 286 10.07 -16.37 1.94
N LEU A 287 9.26 -17.05 1.12
CA LEU A 287 9.68 -18.28 0.46
C LEU A 287 10.93 -18.04 -0.39
N ALA A 288 10.99 -16.95 -1.15
CA ALA A 288 12.16 -16.58 -1.93
C ALA A 288 13.41 -16.34 -1.06
N GLN A 289 13.26 -15.65 0.07
CA GLN A 289 14.35 -15.40 1.03
C GLN A 289 14.89 -16.69 1.64
N VAL A 290 14.00 -17.59 2.03
CA VAL A 290 14.35 -18.90 2.60
C VAL A 290 14.98 -19.82 1.55
N ALA A 291 14.51 -19.76 0.31
CA ALA A 291 14.98 -20.63 -0.76
C ALA A 291 16.39 -20.26 -1.23
N ARG A 292 16.77 -18.98 -1.20
CA ARG A 292 18.06 -18.50 -1.71
C ARG A 292 19.28 -19.22 -1.11
N PRO A 293 19.44 -19.31 0.23
CA PRO A 293 20.57 -20.04 0.82
C PRO A 293 20.62 -21.52 0.40
N VAL A 294 19.45 -22.17 0.28
CA VAL A 294 19.38 -23.59 -0.11
C VAL A 294 19.81 -23.78 -1.56
N LEU A 295 19.35 -22.92 -2.48
CA LEU A 295 19.73 -22.99 -3.90
C LEU A 295 21.19 -22.57 -4.15
N TYR A 296 21.79 -21.81 -3.25
CA TYR A 296 23.21 -21.44 -3.31
C TYR A 296 24.13 -22.59 -2.86
N ASP A 297 23.65 -23.49 -2.01
CA ASP A 297 24.40 -24.64 -1.51
C ASP A 297 24.39 -25.80 -2.53
N ALA A 298 25.51 -25.98 -3.22
CA ALA A 298 25.66 -27.02 -4.25
C ALA A 298 25.49 -28.45 -3.71
N GLU A 299 25.87 -28.72 -2.46
CA GLU A 299 25.71 -30.06 -1.87
C GLU A 299 24.23 -30.36 -1.63
N LEU A 300 23.49 -29.39 -1.10
CA LEU A 300 22.03 -29.53 -0.90
C LEU A 300 21.30 -29.64 -2.23
N VAL A 301 21.67 -28.85 -3.25
CA VAL A 301 21.06 -28.93 -4.58
C VAL A 301 21.31 -30.30 -5.23
N ASN A 302 22.52 -30.86 -5.12
CA ASN A 302 22.81 -32.19 -5.64
C ASN A 302 21.98 -33.28 -4.92
N GLN A 303 21.83 -33.19 -3.60
CA GLN A 303 20.94 -34.07 -2.85
C GLN A 303 19.47 -33.93 -3.31
N MET A 304 19.00 -32.71 -3.58
CA MET A 304 17.66 -32.48 -4.12
C MET A 304 17.48 -33.11 -5.52
N ILE A 305 18.50 -33.09 -6.37
CA ILE A 305 18.45 -33.75 -7.69
C ILE A 305 18.30 -35.27 -7.52
N ASP A 306 19.13 -35.87 -6.66
CA ASP A 306 19.06 -37.31 -6.36
C ASP A 306 17.69 -37.70 -5.78
N ASP A 307 17.13 -36.88 -4.90
CA ASP A 307 15.82 -37.09 -4.29
C ASP A 307 14.70 -37.04 -5.36
N VAL A 308 14.77 -36.13 -6.33
CA VAL A 308 13.80 -36.04 -7.43
C VAL A 308 13.93 -37.23 -8.39
N GLU A 309 15.12 -37.77 -8.60
CA GLU A 309 15.33 -38.95 -9.45
C GLU A 309 14.70 -40.23 -8.87
N ARG A 310 14.46 -40.28 -7.56
CA ARG A 310 13.81 -41.39 -6.87
C ARG A 310 12.28 -41.32 -6.89
N ILE A 311 11.69 -40.28 -7.48
CA ILE A 311 10.23 -40.14 -7.56
C ILE A 311 9.68 -41.11 -8.60
N ASP A 312 8.81 -42.02 -8.17
CA ASP A 312 8.09 -42.91 -9.07
C ASP A 312 6.86 -42.20 -9.68
N LEU A 313 7.01 -41.73 -10.92
CA LEU A 313 5.95 -41.07 -11.68
C LEU A 313 4.74 -41.95 -11.97
N ASN A 314 4.92 -43.28 -12.05
CA ASN A 314 3.82 -44.22 -12.33
C ASN A 314 2.86 -44.34 -11.13
N SER A 315 3.37 -44.14 -9.92
CA SER A 315 2.56 -44.08 -8.69
C SER A 315 1.72 -42.79 -8.59
N ILE A 316 2.09 -41.73 -9.32
CA ILE A 316 1.47 -40.40 -9.25
C ILE A 316 0.24 -40.31 -10.19
N SER A 317 0.31 -40.93 -11.37
CA SER A 317 -0.77 -40.91 -12.38
C SER A 317 -1.88 -41.93 -12.14
N SER A 318 -1.59 -43.06 -11.49
CA SER A 318 -2.46 -44.24 -11.43
C SER A 318 -3.69 -44.14 -10.52
N GLN A 319 -3.94 -43.02 -9.84
CA GLN A 319 -5.05 -42.87 -8.88
C GLN A 319 -6.12 -41.84 -9.24
N VAL A 320 -6.07 -41.23 -10.43
CA VAL A 320 -7.12 -40.31 -10.89
C VAL A 320 -8.05 -41.06 -11.85
N VAL A 321 -9.31 -41.20 -11.45
CA VAL A 321 -10.40 -41.72 -12.29
C VAL A 321 -10.63 -40.75 -13.45
N CYS A 322 -9.84 -40.88 -14.52
CA CYS A 322 -9.99 -40.13 -15.77
C CYS A 322 -9.80 -41.10 -16.95
N ASN A 323 -10.41 -40.78 -18.10
CA ASN A 323 -10.33 -41.59 -19.32
C ASN A 323 -8.86 -41.83 -19.72
N GLN A 324 -8.52 -43.03 -20.19
CA GLN A 324 -7.14 -43.47 -20.46
C GLN A 324 -6.32 -42.48 -21.32
N SER A 325 -6.93 -41.82 -22.29
CA SER A 325 -6.27 -40.82 -23.16
C SER A 325 -5.85 -39.53 -22.44
N ASP A 326 -6.62 -39.10 -21.43
CA ASP A 326 -6.29 -37.89 -20.65
C ASP A 326 -5.18 -38.18 -19.62
N CYS A 327 -5.11 -39.44 -19.14
CA CYS A 327 -4.08 -39.88 -18.19
C CYS A 327 -2.69 -39.93 -18.82
N ASP A 328 -2.59 -40.41 -20.07
CA ASP A 328 -1.32 -40.50 -20.80
C ASP A 328 -0.74 -39.11 -21.12
N GLN A 329 -1.62 -38.17 -21.51
CA GLN A 329 -1.21 -36.79 -21.78
C GLN A 329 -0.81 -36.05 -20.49
N ASP A 330 -1.52 -36.25 -19.38
CA ASP A 330 -1.14 -35.67 -18.09
C ASP A 330 0.18 -36.27 -17.54
N LEU A 331 0.44 -37.57 -17.76
CA LEU A 331 1.70 -38.21 -17.38
C LEU A 331 2.88 -37.64 -18.16
N GLU A 332 2.76 -37.51 -19.49
CA GLU A 332 3.80 -36.93 -20.34
C GLU A 332 4.15 -35.50 -19.91
N LEU A 333 3.14 -34.68 -19.62
CA LEU A 333 3.30 -33.32 -19.12
C LEU A 333 4.01 -33.28 -17.76
N ASN A 334 3.66 -34.17 -16.84
CA ASN A 334 4.27 -34.26 -15.52
C ASN A 334 5.75 -34.70 -15.62
N THR A 335 6.06 -35.62 -16.53
CA THR A 335 7.44 -36.05 -16.80
C THR A 335 8.28 -34.92 -17.40
N GLU A 336 7.73 -34.19 -18.38
CA GLU A 336 8.39 -33.03 -18.98
C GLU A 336 8.68 -31.97 -17.92
N PHE A 337 7.71 -31.70 -17.04
CA PHE A 337 7.87 -30.76 -15.93
C PHE A 337 9.00 -31.14 -14.96
N LEU A 338 9.06 -32.40 -14.48
CA LEU A 338 10.15 -32.81 -13.58
C LEU A 338 11.51 -32.79 -14.29
N LYS A 339 11.53 -33.09 -15.59
CA LYS A 339 12.76 -32.99 -16.39
C LYS A 339 13.26 -31.53 -16.43
N GLU A 340 12.40 -30.59 -16.77
CA GLU A 340 12.74 -29.15 -16.78
C GLU A 340 13.16 -28.67 -15.38
N PHE A 341 12.44 -29.07 -14.34
CA PHE A 341 12.77 -28.73 -12.95
C PHE A 341 14.18 -29.21 -12.56
N LYS A 342 14.53 -30.46 -12.92
CA LYS A 342 15.88 -30.99 -12.69
C LYS A 342 16.95 -30.24 -13.46
N GLU A 343 16.69 -29.88 -14.72
CA GLU A 343 17.64 -29.10 -15.53
C GLU A 343 17.92 -27.72 -14.92
N ILE A 344 16.90 -27.09 -14.32
CA ILE A 344 17.07 -25.80 -13.64
C ILE A 344 17.87 -25.96 -12.35
N LEU A 345 17.63 -27.03 -11.57
CA LEU A 345 18.45 -27.36 -10.41
C LEU A 345 19.92 -27.64 -10.78
N ARG A 346 20.17 -28.42 -11.85
CA ARG A 346 21.53 -28.74 -12.33
C ARG A 346 22.33 -27.50 -12.74
N LYS A 347 21.64 -26.46 -13.22
CA LYS A 347 22.26 -25.17 -13.56
C LYS A 347 22.54 -24.29 -12.34
N GLN A 348 22.21 -24.75 -11.14
CA GLN A 348 22.29 -23.97 -9.89
C GLN A 348 21.57 -22.61 -10.04
N ALA A 349 20.38 -22.65 -10.62
CA ALA A 349 19.64 -21.45 -10.97
C ALA A 349 19.18 -20.66 -9.73
N THR A 350 19.08 -19.33 -9.86
CA THR A 350 18.55 -18.47 -8.80
C THR A 350 17.02 -18.55 -8.70
N VAL A 351 16.45 -18.06 -7.60
CA VAL A 351 14.98 -17.99 -7.40
C VAL A 351 14.29 -17.21 -8.53
N GLU A 352 14.94 -16.18 -9.04
CA GLU A 352 14.44 -15.36 -10.16
C GLU A 352 14.32 -16.21 -11.44
N ALA A 353 15.31 -17.05 -11.73
CA ALA A 353 15.28 -17.96 -12.88
C ALA A 353 14.20 -19.05 -12.74
N PHE A 354 13.97 -19.57 -11.52
CA PHE A 354 12.83 -20.46 -11.26
C PHE A 354 11.49 -19.75 -11.51
N THR A 355 11.38 -18.47 -11.15
CA THR A 355 10.16 -17.69 -11.38
C THR A 355 9.93 -17.47 -12.87
N GLU A 356 10.97 -17.08 -13.62
CA GLU A 356 10.88 -16.91 -15.07
C GLU A 356 10.46 -18.20 -15.78
N TRP A 357 10.99 -19.34 -15.33
CA TRP A 357 10.54 -20.64 -15.84
C TRP A 357 9.06 -20.90 -15.53
N LEU A 358 8.59 -20.62 -14.30
CA LEU A 358 7.18 -20.76 -13.96
C LEU A 358 6.29 -19.84 -14.81
N ASP A 359 6.73 -18.62 -15.12
CA ASP A 359 6.04 -17.71 -16.03
C ASP A 359 5.91 -18.31 -17.44
N ILE A 360 6.99 -18.93 -17.95
CA ILE A 360 6.98 -19.64 -19.24
C ILE A 360 6.00 -20.82 -19.21
N VAL A 361 5.99 -21.61 -18.13
CA VAL A 361 5.06 -22.73 -17.96
C VAL A 361 3.62 -22.25 -17.96
N VAL A 362 3.29 -21.17 -17.23
CA VAL A 362 1.92 -20.61 -17.21
C VAL A 362 1.54 -20.03 -18.58
N GLU A 363 2.45 -19.33 -19.25
CA GLU A 363 2.21 -18.78 -20.59
C GLU A 363 1.90 -19.89 -21.60
N GLN A 364 2.71 -20.95 -21.61
CA GLN A 364 2.55 -22.06 -22.55
C GLN A 364 1.35 -22.96 -22.24
N ARG A 365 1.10 -23.28 -20.97
CA ARG A 365 0.09 -24.28 -20.58
C ARG A 365 -1.30 -23.68 -20.33
N VAL A 366 -1.37 -22.40 -19.95
CA VAL A 366 -2.65 -21.73 -19.61
C VAL A 366 -2.99 -20.61 -20.58
N ILE A 367 -2.08 -19.67 -20.82
CA ILE A 367 -2.40 -18.41 -21.54
C ILE A 367 -2.53 -18.63 -23.05
N LYS A 368 -1.52 -19.18 -23.72
CA LYS A 368 -1.54 -19.42 -25.18
C LYS A 368 -2.72 -20.30 -25.62
N PRO A 369 -3.01 -21.45 -24.95
CA PRO A 369 -4.16 -22.29 -25.31
C PRO A 369 -5.52 -21.62 -25.03
N SER A 370 -5.58 -20.63 -24.14
CA SER A 370 -6.79 -19.83 -23.87
C SER A 370 -7.09 -18.83 -24.96
N LYS A 371 -6.06 -18.25 -25.58
CA LYS A 371 -6.24 -17.37 -26.74
C LYS A 371 -6.71 -18.13 -27.99
N GLN A 372 -6.37 -19.41 -28.12
CA GLN A 372 -6.65 -20.22 -29.32
C GLN A 372 -8.01 -20.95 -29.28
N ASN A 373 -8.48 -21.43 -28.12
CA ASN A 373 -9.62 -22.35 -28.04
C ASN A 373 -10.93 -21.73 -27.49
N GLY A 374 -11.02 -20.41 -27.32
CA GLY A 374 -12.25 -19.71 -26.92
C GLY A 374 -12.84 -20.05 -25.53
N LYS A 375 -12.28 -21.02 -24.79
CA LYS A 375 -12.64 -21.30 -23.39
C LYS A 375 -12.28 -20.09 -22.53
N CYS A 376 -13.18 -19.71 -21.60
CA CYS A 376 -12.92 -18.67 -20.62
C CYS A 376 -11.63 -18.98 -19.85
N PHE A 377 -10.62 -18.11 -19.96
CA PHE A 377 -9.31 -18.20 -19.29
C PHE A 377 -9.43 -18.65 -17.82
N ARG A 378 -10.45 -18.13 -17.11
CA ARG A 378 -10.72 -18.43 -15.70
C ARG A 378 -10.92 -19.93 -15.44
N LYS A 379 -11.70 -20.62 -16.29
CA LYS A 379 -11.98 -22.06 -16.09
C LYS A 379 -10.71 -22.88 -16.33
N ARG A 380 -9.97 -22.60 -17.41
CA ARG A 380 -8.71 -23.31 -17.68
C ARG A 380 -7.66 -23.08 -16.60
N ALA A 381 -7.52 -21.85 -16.13
CA ALA A 381 -6.59 -21.53 -15.04
C ALA A 381 -6.94 -22.30 -13.76
N GLN A 382 -8.24 -22.42 -13.43
CA GLN A 382 -8.70 -23.22 -12.29
C GLN A 382 -8.38 -24.71 -12.47
N ASP A 383 -8.70 -25.27 -13.64
CA ASP A 383 -8.44 -26.69 -13.94
C ASP A 383 -6.93 -26.99 -13.86
N TYR A 384 -6.09 -26.13 -14.45
CA TYR A 384 -4.63 -26.30 -14.40
C TYR A 384 -4.07 -26.17 -12.99
N LEU A 385 -4.52 -25.18 -12.21
CA LEU A 385 -4.08 -25.01 -10.82
C LEU A 385 -4.45 -26.21 -9.94
N LEU A 386 -5.62 -26.81 -10.17
CA LEU A 386 -6.04 -28.03 -9.46
C LEU A 386 -5.12 -29.22 -9.82
N LYS A 387 -4.85 -29.44 -11.11
CA LYS A 387 -3.92 -30.49 -11.57
C LYS A 387 -2.52 -30.27 -11.01
N TRP A 388 -2.01 -29.04 -11.08
CA TRP A 388 -0.72 -28.65 -10.53
C TRP A 388 -0.62 -28.87 -9.02
N SER A 389 -1.65 -28.45 -8.28
CA SER A 389 -1.75 -28.66 -6.84
C SER A 389 -1.73 -30.14 -6.49
N PHE A 390 -2.48 -30.96 -7.23
CA PHE A 390 -2.51 -32.40 -7.02
C PHE A 390 -1.15 -33.04 -7.28
N PHE A 391 -0.55 -32.70 -8.43
CA PHE A 391 0.78 -33.19 -8.82
C PHE A 391 1.85 -32.80 -7.78
N GLY A 392 1.91 -31.52 -7.40
CA GLY A 392 2.85 -31.03 -6.39
C GLY A 392 2.68 -31.70 -5.02
N ALA A 393 1.43 -31.93 -4.58
CA ALA A 393 1.16 -32.65 -3.33
C ALA A 393 1.66 -34.10 -3.39
N ARG A 394 1.54 -34.77 -4.53
CA ARG A 394 2.02 -36.15 -4.72
C ARG A 394 3.54 -36.24 -4.80
N VAL A 395 4.19 -35.28 -5.46
CA VAL A 395 5.65 -35.13 -5.43
C VAL A 395 6.15 -34.97 -4.00
N MET A 396 5.55 -34.04 -3.24
CA MET A 396 5.91 -33.83 -1.83
C MET A 396 5.70 -35.09 -0.97
N HIS A 397 4.61 -35.82 -1.20
CA HIS A 397 4.35 -37.09 -0.52
C HIS A 397 5.42 -38.15 -0.82
N ASN A 398 5.81 -38.31 -2.10
CA ASN A 398 6.87 -39.23 -2.51
C ASN A 398 8.21 -38.86 -1.87
N LEU A 399 8.58 -37.57 -1.90
CA LEU A 399 9.79 -37.07 -1.25
C LEU A 399 9.79 -37.33 0.26
N THR A 400 8.63 -37.19 0.92
CA THR A 400 8.48 -37.48 2.35
C THR A 400 8.64 -38.97 2.65
N LEU A 401 8.02 -39.85 1.85
CA LEU A 401 8.14 -41.31 1.99
C LEU A 401 9.57 -41.81 1.76
N ASN A 402 10.30 -41.17 0.85
CA ASN A 402 11.68 -41.50 0.52
C ASN A 402 12.71 -40.91 1.50
N ASN A 403 12.27 -40.27 2.59
CA ASN A 403 13.14 -39.57 3.55
C ASN A 403 14.11 -38.59 2.87
N ALA A 404 13.63 -37.83 1.88
CA ALA A 404 14.43 -36.85 1.14
C ALA A 404 15.01 -35.77 2.06
N THR A 405 16.26 -35.93 2.50
CA THR A 405 16.88 -35.04 3.48
C THR A 405 17.19 -33.66 2.92
N GLY A 406 17.38 -33.53 1.59
CA GLY A 406 17.59 -32.25 0.92
C GLY A 406 16.35 -31.37 0.97
N PHE A 407 15.19 -31.96 0.63
CA PHE A 407 13.89 -31.28 0.71
C PHE A 407 13.38 -31.12 2.14
N GLY A 408 13.73 -32.01 3.08
CA GLY A 408 13.35 -31.89 4.49
C GLY A 408 13.91 -30.62 5.15
N LYS A 409 15.14 -30.23 4.82
CA LYS A 409 15.74 -28.96 5.30
C LYS A 409 15.05 -27.74 4.67
N TYR A 410 14.81 -27.77 3.36
CA TYR A 410 14.08 -26.72 2.63
C TYR A 410 12.65 -26.53 3.16
N TYR A 411 11.90 -27.62 3.28
CA TYR A 411 10.50 -27.63 3.72
C TYR A 411 10.34 -27.10 5.16
N ASN A 412 11.25 -27.46 6.06
CA ASN A 412 11.23 -26.95 7.44
C ASN A 412 11.59 -25.47 7.54
N SER A 413 12.43 -24.94 6.64
CA SER A 413 12.74 -23.52 6.62
C SER A 413 11.63 -22.67 5.98
N CYS A 414 10.82 -23.26 5.09
CA CYS A 414 9.74 -22.56 4.36
C CYS A 414 8.40 -22.51 5.11
N ARG A 415 8.29 -23.21 6.24
CA ARG A 415 7.09 -23.32 7.07
C ARG A 415 7.14 -22.31 8.21
#